data_AF-A0AAW0BMW9-F1
#
_entry.id   AF-A0AAW0BMW9-F1
#
_cell.length_a   1.000
_cell.length_b   1.000
_cell.length_c   1.000
_cell.angle_alpha   90.00
_cell.angle_beta   90.00
_cell.angle_gamma   90.00
#
_symmetry.space_group_name_H-M   'P 1'
#
loop_
_entity.id
_entity.type
_entity.pdbx_description
1 polymer ?
#
loop_
_entity_poly.entity_id
_entity_poly.type
_entity_poly.pdbx_seq_one_letter_code
_entity_poly.pdbx_strand_id
1 'polypeptide(L)'
;MPIQKNFHYEEAARHLQTLATERISTGYIRNPLANFVKGDLHESLQITPSETSSERTWHLTEQTHDDTVEEMVFTVQGYILQCDLPPVVRPYSKSVAVKHVQQRILLTGFNSPAFTNAIEGLTRIVGHLRSSVREYKPFTVSGSTGGYQTLDVYNRYFTSKRFATDEQHISFSKDIDPNGILEELRGDSFVHTADNVVEYYQRFREVQPSRIKNGDLVEVQLTVSLVETCTGKGRLTNMRYVTKIALRSITLLDETFSENGPSTYHTPNNRQNLKRKIGHDEEMAQETQDRLKRMAIDAERLV
;
A
#
# COMPACT_ATOMS: atom_id res chain seq x y z
N MET A 1 15.58 15.98 5.52
CA MET A 1 14.71 15.60 6.66
C MET A 1 15.63 15.29 7.84
N PRO A 2 15.40 15.83 9.05
CA PRO A 2 16.27 15.55 10.17
C PRO A 2 15.94 14.17 10.74
N ILE A 3 16.92 13.27 10.61
CA ILE A 3 17.01 11.96 11.24
C ILE A 3 16.92 12.17 12.77
N GLN A 4 16.07 11.42 13.47
CA GLN A 4 16.06 11.44 14.93
C GLN A 4 17.44 11.01 15.42
N LYS A 5 18.15 11.89 16.12
CA LYS A 5 19.55 11.68 16.56
C LYS A 5 19.77 10.49 17.50
N ASN A 6 18.71 9.85 18.01
CA ASN A 6 18.79 8.82 19.05
C ASN A 6 18.24 7.44 18.62
N PHE A 7 17.84 7.23 17.37
CA PHE A 7 17.46 5.89 16.91
C PHE A 7 18.71 5.13 16.47
N HIS A 8 19.01 4.00 17.13
CA HIS A 8 20.18 3.17 16.84
C HIS A 8 19.95 2.31 15.59
N TYR A 9 19.97 2.93 14.41
CA TYR A 9 19.66 2.28 13.12
C TYR A 9 20.49 1.03 12.84
N GLU A 10 21.79 1.06 13.15
CA GLU A 10 22.69 -0.08 12.96
C GLU A 10 22.36 -1.25 13.89
N GLU A 11 21.96 -0.96 15.11
CA GLU A 11 21.53 -1.96 16.08
C GLU A 11 20.20 -2.58 15.66
N ALA A 12 19.24 -1.74 15.24
CA ALA A 12 17.97 -2.19 14.70
C ALA A 12 18.17 -3.09 13.47
N ALA A 13 19.04 -2.70 12.53
CA ALA A 13 19.38 -3.49 11.35
C ALA A 13 20.00 -4.86 11.71
N ARG A 14 20.94 -4.89 12.67
CA ARG A 14 21.56 -6.12 13.16
C ARG A 14 20.53 -7.02 13.84
N HIS A 15 19.66 -6.44 14.67
CA HIS A 15 18.62 -7.16 15.38
C HIS A 15 17.62 -7.82 14.41
N LEU A 16 17.15 -7.07 13.41
CA LEU A 16 16.30 -7.62 12.35
C LEU A 16 17.02 -8.73 11.58
N GLN A 17 18.30 -8.55 11.25
CA GLN A 17 19.07 -9.57 10.55
C GLN A 17 19.13 -10.88 11.35
N THR A 18 19.45 -10.81 12.64
CA THR A 18 19.52 -11.99 13.51
C THR A 18 18.18 -12.71 13.57
N LEU A 19 17.11 -11.97 13.88
CA LEU A 19 15.77 -12.55 14.04
C LEU A 19 15.23 -13.15 12.74
N ALA A 20 15.46 -12.49 11.59
CA ALA A 20 15.06 -13.00 10.29
C ALA A 20 15.81 -14.28 9.93
N THR A 21 17.13 -14.34 10.14
CA THR A 21 17.92 -15.54 9.86
C THR A 21 17.49 -16.71 10.74
N GLU A 22 17.26 -16.48 12.03
CA GLU A 22 16.79 -17.52 12.96
C GLU A 22 15.42 -18.09 12.56
N ARG A 23 14.48 -17.22 12.19
CA ARG A 23 13.12 -17.68 11.85
C ARG A 23 13.02 -18.34 10.49
N ILE A 24 13.87 -17.94 9.54
CA ILE A 24 14.02 -18.66 8.26
C ILE A 24 14.65 -20.04 8.51
N SER A 25 15.70 -20.13 9.33
CA SER A 25 16.41 -21.40 9.56
C SER A 25 15.60 -22.42 10.37
N THR A 26 14.75 -21.94 11.28
CA THR A 26 13.84 -22.80 12.07
C THR A 26 12.61 -23.26 11.29
N GLY A 27 12.37 -22.73 10.08
CA GLY A 27 11.18 -23.05 9.29
C GLY A 27 9.89 -22.49 9.89
N TYR A 28 9.98 -21.57 10.85
CA TYR A 28 8.81 -20.95 11.48
C TYR A 28 8.00 -20.16 10.44
N ILE A 29 8.69 -19.45 9.56
CA ILE A 29 8.07 -18.57 8.57
C ILE A 29 7.82 -19.36 7.28
N ARG A 30 6.57 -19.33 6.82
CA ARG A 30 6.22 -19.79 5.47
C ARG A 30 6.57 -18.72 4.44
N ASN A 31 7.12 -19.17 3.31
CA ASN A 31 7.36 -18.37 2.11
C ASN A 31 8.03 -17.00 2.39
N PRO A 32 9.16 -16.96 3.11
CA PRO A 32 9.87 -15.70 3.35
C PRO A 32 10.37 -15.14 2.01
N LEU A 33 10.09 -13.86 1.75
CA LEU A 33 10.43 -13.21 0.48
C LEU A 33 11.93 -13.31 0.14
N ALA A 34 12.80 -13.34 1.15
CA ALA A 34 14.25 -13.48 0.97
C ALA A 34 14.67 -14.81 0.31
N ASN A 35 13.85 -15.86 0.37
CA ASN A 35 14.14 -17.15 -0.29
C ASN A 35 13.97 -17.07 -1.81
N PHE A 36 13.22 -16.09 -2.31
CA PHE A 36 12.92 -15.93 -3.73
C PHE A 36 13.95 -15.07 -4.47
N VAL A 37 15.09 -14.75 -3.85
CA VAL A 37 16.20 -14.00 -4.50
C VAL A 37 16.92 -14.86 -5.54
N LYS A 38 17.00 -16.17 -5.31
CA LYS A 38 17.67 -17.13 -6.21
C LYS A 38 16.73 -18.29 -6.54
N GLY A 39 17.12 -19.14 -7.48
CA GLY A 39 16.31 -20.27 -7.93
C GLY A 39 15.29 -19.93 -9.02
N ASP A 40 14.68 -20.98 -9.59
CA ASP A 40 13.64 -20.86 -10.60
C ASP A 40 12.27 -20.65 -9.92
N LEU A 41 11.61 -19.55 -10.26
CA LEU A 41 10.28 -19.24 -9.74
C LEU A 41 9.21 -20.12 -10.40
N HIS A 42 9.45 -20.61 -11.62
CA HIS A 42 8.47 -21.43 -12.35
C HIS A 42 8.22 -22.80 -11.69
N GLU A 43 9.20 -23.34 -10.97
CA GLU A 43 9.05 -24.61 -10.25
C GLU A 43 8.28 -24.45 -8.92
N SER A 44 8.27 -23.25 -8.35
CA SER A 44 7.75 -22.98 -7.00
C SER A 44 6.47 -22.14 -6.98
N LEU A 45 6.14 -21.43 -8.05
CA LEU A 45 4.98 -20.54 -8.11
C LEU A 45 4.13 -20.85 -9.35
N GLN A 46 2.85 -21.10 -9.13
CA GLN A 46 1.87 -21.19 -10.20
C GLN A 46 1.15 -19.84 -10.36
N ILE A 47 0.80 -19.50 -11.59
CA ILE A 47 0.01 -18.30 -11.89
C ILE A 47 -1.37 -18.75 -12.35
N THR A 48 -2.38 -18.46 -11.55
CA THR A 48 -3.77 -18.82 -11.86
C THR A 48 -4.55 -17.56 -12.22
N PRO A 49 -5.11 -17.47 -13.45
CA PRO A 49 -6.07 -16.42 -13.77
C PRO A 49 -7.40 -16.71 -13.06
N SER A 50 -8.00 -15.67 -12.49
CA SER A 50 -9.37 -15.68 -12.00
C SER A 50 -10.16 -14.66 -12.80
N GLU A 51 -11.35 -15.05 -13.26
CA GLU A 51 -12.24 -14.19 -14.02
C GLU A 51 -13.60 -14.19 -13.35
N THR A 52 -13.94 -13.04 -12.78
CA THR A 52 -15.32 -12.75 -12.37
C THR A 52 -16.04 -12.10 -13.55
N SER A 53 -17.37 -11.96 -13.44
CA SER A 53 -18.19 -11.23 -14.42
C SER A 53 -17.73 -9.78 -14.71
N SER A 54 -16.85 -9.24 -13.86
CA SER A 54 -16.53 -7.81 -13.78
C SER A 54 -15.05 -7.49 -13.72
N GLU A 55 -14.19 -8.44 -13.37
CA GLU A 55 -12.76 -8.23 -13.16
C GLU A 55 -11.98 -9.51 -13.49
N ARG A 56 -10.88 -9.35 -14.24
CA ARG A 56 -9.89 -10.40 -14.44
C ARG A 56 -8.66 -10.14 -13.58
N THR A 57 -8.26 -11.12 -12.79
CA THR A 57 -7.12 -11.05 -11.89
C THR A 57 -6.18 -12.23 -12.12
N TRP A 58 -4.89 -12.05 -11.83
CA TRP A 58 -3.91 -13.13 -11.83
C TRP A 58 -3.33 -13.21 -10.44
N HIS A 59 -3.45 -14.37 -9.84
CA HIS A 59 -2.95 -14.66 -8.51
C HIS A 59 -1.77 -15.61 -8.62
N LEU A 60 -0.84 -15.47 -7.68
CA LEU A 60 0.15 -16.50 -7.43
C LEU A 60 -0.49 -17.53 -6.50
N THR A 61 -0.36 -18.80 -6.84
CA THR A 61 -0.98 -19.90 -6.12
C THR A 61 0.01 -21.01 -5.85
N GLU A 62 -0.25 -21.77 -4.79
CA GLU A 62 0.43 -23.02 -4.47
C GLU A 62 -0.59 -24.16 -4.38
N GLN A 63 -0.17 -25.36 -4.79
CA GLN A 63 -0.97 -26.56 -4.61
C GLN A 63 -0.71 -27.11 -3.21
N THR A 64 -1.79 -27.31 -2.45
CA THR A 64 -1.72 -27.86 -1.10
C THR A 64 -1.59 -29.38 -1.13
N HIS A 65 -1.33 -29.97 0.03
CA HIS A 65 -1.32 -31.43 0.20
C HIS A 65 -2.68 -32.09 -0.08
N ASP A 66 -3.78 -31.32 0.02
CA ASP A 66 -5.14 -31.81 -0.18
C ASP A 66 -5.63 -31.61 -1.63
N ASP A 67 -4.70 -31.36 -2.57
CA ASP A 67 -4.97 -31.01 -3.97
C ASP A 67 -5.87 -29.78 -4.16
N THR A 68 -5.99 -28.93 -3.12
CA THR A 68 -6.61 -27.61 -3.24
C THR A 68 -5.58 -26.59 -3.73
N VAL A 69 -6.07 -25.56 -4.41
CA VAL A 69 -5.24 -24.44 -4.87
C VAL A 69 -5.49 -23.26 -3.93
N GLU A 70 -4.45 -22.78 -3.27
CA GLU A 70 -4.52 -21.66 -2.34
C GLU A 70 -3.72 -20.46 -2.85
N GLU A 71 -4.14 -19.25 -2.49
CA GLU A 71 -3.39 -18.03 -2.82
C GLU A 71 -2.06 -18.01 -2.05
N MET A 72 -0.97 -17.76 -2.77
CA MET A 72 0.36 -17.73 -2.21
C MET A 72 0.53 -16.52 -1.28
N VAL A 73 0.77 -16.78 0.00
CA VAL A 73 1.05 -15.77 1.02
C VAL A 73 2.54 -15.70 1.28
N PHE A 74 3.12 -14.51 1.13
CA PHE A 74 4.54 -14.25 1.35
C PHE A 74 4.77 -13.52 2.66
N THR A 75 5.94 -13.74 3.26
CA THR A 75 6.30 -13.12 4.53
C THR A 75 7.52 -12.22 4.41
N VAL A 76 7.50 -11.06 5.07
CA VAL A 76 8.64 -10.16 5.25
C VAL A 76 8.67 -9.60 6.66
N GLN A 77 9.86 -9.37 7.18
CA GLN A 77 10.06 -8.75 8.49
C GLN A 77 10.71 -7.38 8.34
N GLY A 78 10.30 -6.41 9.14
CA GLY A 78 10.86 -5.07 9.10
C GLY A 78 10.31 -4.18 10.21
N TYR A 79 10.94 -3.01 10.37
CA TYR A 79 10.47 -1.98 11.28
C TYR A 79 9.42 -1.10 10.61
N ILE A 80 8.38 -0.75 11.35
CA ILE A 80 7.36 0.20 10.90
C ILE A 80 7.94 1.62 10.97
N LEU A 81 8.14 2.26 9.83
CA LEU A 81 8.42 3.70 9.77
C LEU A 81 7.15 4.50 9.98
N GLN A 82 6.07 4.09 9.32
CA GLN A 82 4.79 4.78 9.35
C GLN A 82 3.65 3.77 9.25
N CYS A 83 2.63 3.93 10.07
CA CYS A 83 1.39 3.15 9.97
C CYS A 83 0.16 4.06 9.96
N ASP A 84 -0.84 3.65 9.17
CA ASP A 84 -2.21 4.15 9.18
C ASP A 84 -3.10 2.92 9.39
N LEU A 85 -3.24 2.54 10.67
CA LEU A 85 -3.93 1.35 11.11
C LEU A 85 -5.15 1.75 11.95
N PRO A 86 -6.16 0.88 12.05
CA PRO A 86 -7.28 1.09 12.95
C PRO A 86 -6.85 1.24 14.42
N PRO A 87 -7.71 1.73 15.33
CA PRO A 87 -9.11 2.09 15.10
C PRO A 87 -9.28 3.38 14.29
N VAL A 88 -10.26 3.38 13.38
CA VAL A 88 -10.68 4.59 12.66
C VAL A 88 -11.58 5.42 13.57
N VAL A 89 -10.98 6.39 14.25
CA VAL A 89 -11.68 7.27 15.21
C VAL A 89 -12.00 8.66 14.65
N ARG A 90 -11.43 9.02 13.49
CA ARG A 90 -11.61 10.33 12.87
C ARG A 90 -12.34 10.19 11.53
N PRO A 91 -13.38 11.01 11.27
CA PRO A 91 -14.03 11.03 9.97
C PRO A 91 -13.05 11.41 8.85
N TYR A 92 -13.21 10.77 7.70
CA TYR A 92 -12.53 11.17 6.48
C TYR A 92 -13.11 12.49 5.95
N SER A 93 -12.32 13.25 5.18
CA SER A 93 -12.86 14.43 4.51
C SER A 93 -13.92 14.01 3.48
N LYS A 94 -14.91 14.88 3.23
CA LYS A 94 -15.95 14.66 2.22
C LYS A 94 -15.41 14.45 0.79
N SER A 95 -14.14 14.80 0.55
CA SER A 95 -13.45 14.65 -0.73
C SER A 95 -12.69 13.33 -0.88
N VAL A 96 -12.55 12.53 0.18
CA VAL A 96 -11.92 11.22 0.11
C VAL A 96 -12.82 10.29 -0.69
N ALA A 97 -12.26 9.67 -1.74
CA ALA A 97 -12.97 8.62 -2.45
C ALA A 97 -12.92 7.33 -1.61
N VAL A 98 -14.08 6.75 -1.31
CA VAL A 98 -14.24 5.52 -0.51
C VAL A 98 -13.29 4.41 -0.97
N LYS A 99 -13.14 4.23 -2.28
CA LYS A 99 -12.24 3.25 -2.90
C LYS A 99 -10.74 3.42 -2.59
N HIS A 100 -10.33 4.54 -2.00
CA HIS A 100 -8.95 4.83 -1.61
C HIS A 100 -8.73 4.70 -0.09
N VAL A 101 -9.78 4.41 0.67
CA VAL A 101 -9.70 4.22 2.12
C VAL A 101 -9.09 2.85 2.40
N GLN A 102 -8.01 2.85 3.16
CA GLN A 102 -7.14 1.68 3.31
C GLN A 102 -6.39 1.73 4.64
N GLN A 103 -5.97 0.56 5.09
CA GLN A 103 -5.00 0.37 6.17
C GLN A 103 -3.63 0.11 5.56
N ARG A 104 -2.59 0.74 6.10
CA ARG A 104 -1.28 0.81 5.44
C ARG A 104 -0.14 0.83 6.44
N ILE A 105 0.96 0.17 6.06
CA ILE A 105 2.24 0.26 6.76
C ILE A 105 3.37 0.53 5.76
N LEU A 106 4.35 1.29 6.21
CA LEU A 106 5.61 1.53 5.52
C LEU A 106 6.72 0.85 6.32
N LEU A 107 7.28 -0.22 5.76
CA LEU A 107 8.36 -0.99 6.38
C LEU A 107 9.71 -0.50 5.92
N THR A 108 10.72 -0.66 6.79
CA THR A 108 12.13 -0.63 6.42
C THR A 108 12.91 -1.67 7.19
N GLY A 109 14.00 -2.15 6.60
CA GLY A 109 14.97 -2.98 7.30
C GLY A 109 16.25 -2.27 7.67
N PHE A 110 16.31 -0.94 7.54
CA PHE A 110 17.51 -0.13 7.78
C PHE A 110 18.76 -0.67 7.06
N ASN A 111 18.57 -1.11 5.80
CA ASN A 111 19.58 -1.74 4.95
C ASN A 111 20.14 -3.09 5.47
N SER A 112 19.42 -3.78 6.36
CA SER A 112 19.75 -5.18 6.70
C SER A 112 19.70 -6.07 5.44
N PRO A 113 20.65 -7.00 5.29
CA PRO A 113 20.65 -7.94 4.16
C PRO A 113 19.34 -8.73 4.03
N ALA A 114 18.75 -9.18 5.14
CA ALA A 114 17.49 -9.92 5.15
C ALA A 114 16.35 -9.12 4.48
N PHE A 115 16.21 -7.84 4.82
CA PHE A 115 15.19 -6.99 4.20
C PHE A 115 15.49 -6.68 2.75
N THR A 116 16.75 -6.34 2.42
CA THR A 116 17.16 -6.08 1.03
C THR A 116 16.88 -7.28 0.14
N ASN A 117 17.21 -8.49 0.62
CA ASN A 117 16.89 -9.75 -0.06
C ASN A 117 15.38 -9.95 -0.19
N ALA A 118 14.58 -9.61 0.82
CA ALA A 118 13.12 -9.69 0.71
C ALA A 118 12.57 -8.75 -0.39
N ILE A 119 13.09 -7.54 -0.52
CA ILE A 119 12.69 -6.62 -1.60
C ILE A 119 13.11 -7.13 -2.97
N GLU A 120 14.32 -7.69 -3.08
CA GLU A 120 14.79 -8.30 -4.33
C GLU A 120 13.93 -9.51 -4.71
N GLY A 121 13.63 -10.40 -3.77
CA GLY A 121 12.74 -11.54 -3.99
C GLY A 121 11.34 -11.11 -4.43
N LEU A 122 10.74 -10.11 -3.77
CA LEU A 122 9.47 -9.53 -4.17
C LEU A 122 9.52 -8.91 -5.58
N THR A 123 10.64 -8.29 -5.94
CA THR A 123 10.87 -7.75 -7.29
C THR A 123 10.91 -8.85 -8.34
N ARG A 124 11.58 -9.98 -8.06
CA ARG A 124 11.57 -11.15 -8.95
C ARG A 124 10.18 -11.75 -9.08
N ILE A 125 9.44 -11.91 -7.99
CA ILE A 125 8.06 -12.40 -7.97
C ILE A 125 7.15 -11.51 -8.84
N VAL A 126 7.21 -10.19 -8.65
CA VAL A 126 6.42 -9.24 -9.45
C VAL A 126 6.82 -9.32 -10.93
N GLY A 127 8.11 -9.47 -11.24
CA GLY A 127 8.60 -9.66 -12.60
C GLY A 127 8.06 -10.95 -13.24
N HIS A 128 8.08 -12.06 -12.50
CA HIS A 128 7.53 -13.34 -12.93
C HIS A 128 6.02 -13.25 -13.18
N LEU A 129 5.25 -12.68 -12.25
CA LEU A 129 3.80 -12.49 -12.42
C LEU A 129 3.48 -11.62 -13.65
N ARG A 130 4.26 -10.56 -13.90
CA ARG A 130 4.09 -9.69 -15.08
C ARG A 130 4.42 -10.36 -16.40
N SER A 131 5.29 -11.37 -16.40
CA SER A 131 5.63 -12.11 -17.63
C SER A 131 4.41 -12.82 -18.24
N SER A 132 3.38 -13.09 -17.43
CA SER A 132 2.11 -13.70 -17.85
C SER A 132 1.12 -12.74 -18.52
N VAL A 133 1.44 -11.45 -18.63
CA VAL A 133 0.55 -10.45 -19.24
C VAL A 133 1.29 -9.55 -20.25
N ARG A 134 0.57 -9.09 -21.28
CA ARG A 134 1.16 -8.31 -22.39
C ARG A 134 1.38 -6.83 -22.08
N GLU A 135 0.43 -6.20 -21.38
CA GLU A 135 0.46 -4.76 -21.09
C GLU A 135 0.25 -4.50 -19.61
N TYR A 136 1.29 -4.05 -18.92
CA TYR A 136 1.22 -3.69 -17.50
C TYR A 136 1.62 -2.24 -17.27
N LYS A 137 1.05 -1.63 -16.23
CA LYS A 137 1.48 -0.31 -15.78
C LYS A 137 2.83 -0.44 -15.07
N PRO A 138 3.82 0.44 -15.34
CA PRO A 138 5.06 0.48 -14.57
C PRO A 138 4.75 0.58 -13.07
N PHE A 139 5.40 -0.27 -12.28
CA PHE A 139 5.29 -0.24 -10.84
C PHE A 139 6.62 -0.63 -10.21
N THR A 140 6.96 0.13 -9.17
CA THR A 140 8.19 0.02 -8.40
C THR A 140 7.84 -0.63 -7.06
N VAL A 141 8.54 -1.71 -6.73
CA VAL A 141 8.29 -2.49 -5.51
C VAL A 141 8.67 -1.73 -4.25
N SER A 142 9.80 -1.02 -4.27
CA SER A 142 10.33 -0.30 -3.11
C SER A 142 10.47 1.20 -3.34
N GLY A 143 10.29 1.95 -2.25
CA GLY A 143 10.63 3.37 -2.18
C GLY A 143 11.93 3.59 -1.41
N SER A 144 12.32 4.85 -1.25
CA SER A 144 13.37 5.25 -0.32
C SER A 144 12.89 6.38 0.58
N THR A 145 13.13 6.24 1.89
CA THR A 145 12.84 7.28 2.88
C THR A 145 14.06 7.43 3.78
N GLY A 146 14.58 8.66 3.88
CA GLY A 146 15.76 8.93 4.72
C GLY A 146 17.03 8.18 4.30
N GLY A 147 17.13 7.76 3.03
CA GLY A 147 18.27 6.96 2.53
C GLY A 147 18.14 5.46 2.75
N TYR A 148 17.06 5.00 3.38
CA TYR A 148 16.79 3.57 3.59
C TYR A 148 15.77 3.06 2.57
N GLN A 149 15.95 1.81 2.13
CA GLN A 149 14.95 1.13 1.31
C GLN A 149 13.68 0.88 2.12
N THR A 150 12.52 1.07 1.48
CA THR A 150 11.21 0.94 2.13
C THR A 150 10.25 0.11 1.29
N LEU A 151 9.33 -0.58 1.97
CA LEU A 151 8.25 -1.33 1.36
C LEU A 151 6.91 -0.79 1.85
N ASP A 152 6.08 -0.40 0.91
CA ASP A 152 4.75 0.14 1.18
C ASP A 152 3.69 -0.94 0.95
N VAL A 153 3.03 -1.39 2.02
CA VAL A 153 2.05 -2.47 1.98
C VAL A 153 0.74 -1.96 2.56
N TYR A 154 -0.37 -2.24 1.88
CA TYR A 154 -1.69 -1.78 2.32
C TYR A 154 -2.79 -2.74 1.89
N ASN A 155 -3.94 -2.64 2.55
CA ASN A 155 -5.17 -3.28 2.10
C ASN A 155 -6.33 -2.29 2.19
N ARG A 156 -7.26 -2.34 1.23
CA ARG A 156 -8.42 -1.45 1.22
C ARG A 156 -9.45 -1.99 2.19
N TYR A 157 -10.17 -1.10 2.86
CA TYR A 157 -11.32 -1.50 3.67
C TYR A 157 -12.52 -1.91 2.82
N PHE A 158 -12.54 -1.50 1.54
CA PHE A 158 -13.72 -1.64 0.70
C PHE A 158 -13.40 -2.18 -0.69
N THR A 159 -14.27 -3.06 -1.16
CA THR A 159 -14.41 -3.49 -2.55
C THR A 159 -15.73 -2.95 -3.11
N SER A 160 -15.74 -2.55 -4.39
CA SER A 160 -16.97 -2.11 -5.05
C SER A 160 -17.91 -3.30 -5.24
N LYS A 161 -19.20 -3.16 -4.96
CA LYS A 161 -20.20 -4.23 -5.16
C LYS A 161 -20.22 -4.77 -6.59
N ARG A 162 -19.84 -3.94 -7.57
CA ARG A 162 -19.70 -4.38 -8.96
C ARG A 162 -18.68 -5.52 -9.13
N PHE A 163 -17.65 -5.56 -8.30
CA PHE A 163 -16.57 -6.56 -8.33
C PHE A 163 -16.73 -7.65 -7.27
N ALA A 164 -17.70 -7.49 -6.37
CA ALA A 164 -17.97 -8.37 -5.25
C ALA A 164 -19.44 -8.83 -5.32
N THR A 165 -19.86 -9.31 -6.49
CA THR A 165 -21.28 -9.62 -6.80
C THR A 165 -21.86 -10.69 -5.89
N ASP A 166 -21.04 -11.66 -5.48
CA ASP A 166 -21.43 -12.83 -4.70
C ASP A 166 -20.92 -12.79 -3.25
N GLU A 167 -20.20 -11.72 -2.88
CA GLU A 167 -19.61 -11.59 -1.55
C GLU A 167 -20.54 -10.84 -0.60
N GLN A 168 -20.73 -11.40 0.59
CA GLN A 168 -21.48 -10.74 1.64
C GLN A 168 -20.63 -9.70 2.36
N HIS A 169 -21.29 -8.63 2.78
CA HIS A 169 -20.65 -7.62 3.60
C HIS A 169 -20.37 -8.18 5.00
N ILE A 170 -19.09 -8.16 5.39
CA ILE A 170 -18.62 -8.41 6.74
C ILE A 170 -18.62 -7.08 7.51
N SER A 171 -19.31 -7.01 8.63
CA SER A 171 -19.32 -5.80 9.47
C SER A 171 -17.96 -5.57 10.14
N PHE A 172 -17.57 -4.31 10.28
CA PHE A 172 -16.36 -3.95 11.03
C PHE A 172 -16.52 -4.25 12.52
N SER A 173 -15.46 -4.76 13.15
CA SER A 173 -15.42 -4.90 14.61
C SER A 173 -15.25 -3.53 15.27
N LYS A 174 -15.57 -3.44 16.58
CA LYS A 174 -15.36 -2.22 17.37
C LYS A 174 -13.89 -1.82 17.51
N ASP A 175 -12.98 -2.78 17.33
CA ASP A 175 -11.54 -2.51 17.35
C ASP A 175 -11.06 -1.82 16.06
N ILE A 176 -11.83 -1.97 14.97
CA ILE A 176 -11.55 -1.35 13.67
C ILE A 176 -12.33 -0.04 13.52
N ASP A 177 -13.63 -0.07 13.78
CA ASP A 177 -14.55 1.07 13.57
C ASP A 177 -15.42 1.33 14.80
N PRO A 178 -14.84 1.85 15.90
CA PRO A 178 -15.56 2.04 17.17
C PRO A 178 -16.75 3.01 17.06
N ASN A 179 -16.71 3.92 16.10
CA ASN A 179 -17.69 5.00 15.94
C ASN A 179 -18.59 4.82 14.70
N GLY A 180 -18.49 3.71 13.96
CA GLY A 180 -19.29 3.46 12.75
C GLY A 180 -18.94 4.36 11.56
N ILE A 181 -17.74 4.95 11.54
CA ILE A 181 -17.27 5.87 10.50
C ILE A 181 -17.05 5.14 9.17
N LEU A 182 -16.45 3.95 9.20
CA LEU A 182 -16.25 3.14 8.01
C LEU A 182 -17.60 2.59 7.52
N GLU A 183 -18.47 2.19 8.43
CA GLU A 183 -19.81 1.69 8.07
C GLU A 183 -20.65 2.79 7.39
N GLU A 184 -20.63 4.02 7.90
CA GLU A 184 -21.28 5.16 7.27
C GLU A 184 -20.66 5.47 5.89
N LEU A 185 -19.33 5.45 5.80
CA LEU A 185 -18.60 5.82 4.58
C LEU A 185 -18.81 4.82 3.43
N ARG A 186 -19.06 3.56 3.74
CA ARG A 186 -19.30 2.48 2.77
C ARG A 186 -20.42 2.85 1.79
N GLY A 187 -21.51 3.44 2.29
CA GLY A 187 -22.74 3.68 1.54
C GLY A 187 -23.28 2.41 0.87
N ASP A 188 -24.03 2.55 -0.22
CA ASP A 188 -24.65 1.38 -0.89
C ASP A 188 -23.78 0.74 -1.97
N SER A 189 -22.71 1.40 -2.40
CA SER A 189 -21.91 0.99 -3.56
C SER A 189 -20.71 0.09 -3.22
N PHE A 190 -20.36 0.00 -1.93
CA PHE A 190 -19.18 -0.73 -1.47
C PHE A 190 -19.53 -1.79 -0.42
N VAL A 191 -18.65 -2.77 -0.29
CA VAL A 191 -18.70 -3.86 0.69
C VAL A 191 -17.32 -4.07 1.31
N HIS A 192 -17.29 -4.42 2.58
CA HIS A 192 -16.11 -4.98 3.24
C HIS A 192 -16.22 -6.50 3.18
N THR A 193 -15.21 -7.18 2.66
CA THR A 193 -15.22 -8.63 2.45
C THR A 193 -13.99 -9.30 3.06
N ALA A 194 -13.90 -10.63 2.99
CA ALA A 194 -12.77 -11.37 3.54
C ALA A 194 -11.42 -10.92 2.93
N ASP A 195 -11.40 -10.52 1.64
CA ASP A 195 -10.20 -9.97 0.99
C ASP A 195 -9.73 -8.64 1.62
N ASN A 196 -10.64 -7.90 2.25
CA ASN A 196 -10.35 -6.59 2.85
C ASN A 196 -9.88 -6.69 4.31
N VAL A 197 -10.02 -7.86 4.95
CA VAL A 197 -9.62 -8.08 6.34
C VAL A 197 -8.09 -8.12 6.44
N VAL A 198 -7.56 -7.50 7.50
CA VAL A 198 -6.17 -7.64 7.92
C VAL A 198 -6.17 -8.16 9.34
N GLU A 199 -5.38 -9.19 9.58
CA GLU A 199 -5.25 -9.83 10.88
C GLU A 199 -4.07 -9.26 11.67
N TYR A 200 -4.20 -9.22 12.99
CA TYR A 200 -3.23 -8.60 13.89
C TYR A 200 -2.86 -9.55 15.01
N TYR A 201 -1.57 -9.85 15.15
CA TYR A 201 -1.10 -10.83 16.11
C TYR A 201 0.03 -10.29 17.00
N GLN A 202 0.14 -10.85 18.20
CA GLN A 202 1.33 -10.77 19.05
C GLN A 202 1.56 -12.16 19.67
N ARG A 203 2.72 -12.76 19.45
CA ARG A 203 3.06 -14.11 19.97
C ARG A 203 1.92 -15.14 19.73
N PHE A 204 1.41 -15.19 18.49
CA PHE A 204 0.32 -16.08 18.05
C PHE A 204 -1.07 -15.81 18.67
N ARG A 205 -1.26 -14.68 19.33
CA ARG A 205 -2.58 -14.27 19.84
C ARG A 205 -3.07 -13.09 19.05
N GLU A 206 -4.34 -13.11 18.68
CA GLU A 206 -4.98 -11.94 18.10
C GLU A 206 -4.89 -10.75 19.06
N VAL A 207 -4.57 -9.59 18.52
CA VAL A 207 -4.49 -8.33 19.27
C VAL A 207 -5.22 -7.24 18.53
N GLN A 208 -5.56 -6.17 19.23
CA GLN A 208 -6.13 -4.99 18.59
C GLN A 208 -5.06 -4.30 17.71
N PRO A 209 -5.47 -3.71 16.57
CA PRO A 209 -4.54 -2.99 15.70
C PRO A 209 -3.85 -1.82 16.40
N SER A 210 -4.51 -1.20 17.39
CA SER A 210 -3.99 -0.12 18.24
C SER A 210 -2.72 -0.49 19.01
N ARG A 211 -2.41 -1.79 19.13
CA ARG A 211 -1.20 -2.28 19.79
C ARG A 211 0.05 -2.00 18.97
N ILE A 212 -0.09 -1.92 17.64
CA ILE A 212 0.99 -1.79 16.67
C ILE A 212 1.27 -0.31 16.42
N LYS A 213 2.55 0.08 16.46
CA LYS A 213 3.01 1.47 16.39
C LYS A 213 4.22 1.64 15.48
N ASN A 214 4.53 2.89 15.17
CA ASN A 214 5.80 3.23 14.52
C ASN A 214 6.97 2.84 15.43
N GLY A 215 8.01 2.26 14.84
CA GLY A 215 9.18 1.74 15.56
C GLY A 215 9.09 0.27 15.92
N ASP A 216 7.90 -0.35 15.85
CA ASP A 216 7.73 -1.78 16.10
C ASP A 216 8.45 -2.62 15.05
N LEU A 217 9.10 -3.70 15.49
CA LEU A 217 9.56 -4.76 14.62
C LEU A 217 8.40 -5.73 14.39
N VAL A 218 8.01 -5.88 13.12
CA VAL A 218 6.87 -6.71 12.73
C VAL A 218 7.24 -7.73 11.67
N GLU A 219 6.49 -8.83 11.68
CA GLU A 219 6.38 -9.77 10.57
C GLU A 219 5.08 -9.50 9.83
N VAL A 220 5.16 -9.41 8.51
CA VAL A 220 4.06 -9.01 7.65
C VAL A 220 3.83 -10.07 6.62
N GLN A 221 2.58 -10.51 6.51
CA GLN A 221 2.13 -11.37 5.43
C GLN A 221 1.43 -10.54 4.36
N LEU A 222 1.76 -10.83 3.12
CA LEU A 222 1.22 -10.14 1.95
C LEU A 222 0.95 -11.10 0.80
N THR A 223 0.04 -10.72 -0.08
CA THR A 223 -0.18 -11.39 -1.37
C THR A 223 0.12 -10.45 -2.53
N VAL A 224 0.45 -11.02 -3.68
CA VAL A 224 0.76 -10.27 -4.90
C VAL A 224 -0.14 -10.75 -6.02
N SER A 225 -0.85 -9.82 -6.65
CA SER A 225 -1.73 -10.11 -7.78
C SER A 225 -1.61 -9.06 -8.87
N LEU A 226 -2.08 -9.40 -10.08
CA LEU A 226 -2.34 -8.44 -11.14
C LEU A 226 -3.83 -8.26 -11.29
N VAL A 227 -4.23 -7.01 -11.41
CA VAL A 227 -5.63 -6.63 -11.59
C VAL A 227 -5.78 -5.92 -12.92
N GLU A 228 -6.74 -6.37 -13.72
CA GLU A 228 -7.10 -5.72 -14.97
C GLU A 228 -7.70 -4.33 -14.74
N THR A 229 -7.17 -3.33 -15.43
CA THR A 229 -7.70 -1.98 -15.37
C THR A 229 -7.94 -1.45 -16.78
N CYS A 230 -9.16 -0.98 -17.02
CA CYS A 230 -9.50 -0.28 -18.26
C CYS A 230 -9.13 1.20 -18.11
N THR A 231 -8.26 1.68 -18.99
CA THR A 231 -7.93 3.11 -19.09
C THR A 231 -8.50 3.68 -20.39
N GLY A 232 -9.22 4.81 -20.31
CA GLY A 232 -9.87 5.45 -21.45
C GLY A 232 -11.39 5.51 -21.35
N LYS A 233 -12.03 6.20 -22.31
CA LYS A 233 -13.49 6.30 -22.43
C LYS A 233 -13.91 5.93 -23.85
N GLY A 234 -15.02 5.19 -24.00
CA GLY A 234 -15.58 4.85 -25.32
C GLY A 234 -14.74 3.80 -26.07
N ARG A 235 -14.51 3.99 -27.37
CA ARG A 235 -13.82 3.02 -28.26
C ARG A 235 -12.29 2.97 -28.10
N LEU A 236 -11.68 3.81 -27.26
CA LEU A 236 -10.24 3.80 -26.94
C LEU A 236 -10.00 3.28 -25.51
N THR A 237 -10.51 2.10 -25.18
CA THR A 237 -10.15 1.41 -23.94
C THR A 237 -8.83 0.68 -24.12
N ASN A 238 -7.77 1.17 -23.49
CA ASN A 238 -6.51 0.43 -23.36
C ASN A 238 -6.55 -0.36 -22.05
N MET A 239 -6.44 -1.67 -22.20
CA MET A 239 -6.44 -2.61 -21.09
C MET A 239 -5.03 -2.73 -20.53
N ARG A 240 -4.88 -2.48 -19.23
CA ARG A 240 -3.57 -2.53 -18.56
C ARG A 240 -3.70 -3.26 -17.24
N TYR A 241 -2.72 -4.07 -16.92
CA TYR A 241 -2.65 -4.73 -15.63
C TYR A 241 -1.87 -3.89 -14.61
N VAL A 242 -2.38 -3.83 -13.39
CA VAL A 242 -1.74 -3.13 -12.27
C VAL A 242 -1.38 -4.16 -11.20
N THR A 243 -0.14 -4.12 -10.73
CA THR A 243 0.30 -4.93 -9.59
C THR A 243 -0.37 -4.43 -8.30
N LYS A 244 -1.03 -5.33 -7.59
CA LYS A 244 -1.57 -5.14 -6.23
C LYS A 244 -0.68 -5.93 -5.27
N ILE A 245 -0.20 -5.28 -4.22
CA ILE A 245 0.43 -5.93 -3.07
C ILE A 245 -0.52 -5.70 -1.90
N ALA A 246 -1.19 -6.76 -1.45
CA ALA A 246 -2.21 -6.68 -0.42
C ALA A 246 -1.63 -7.08 0.93
N LEU A 247 -1.81 -6.23 1.94
CA LEU A 247 -1.54 -6.57 3.33
C LEU A 247 -2.54 -7.63 3.82
N ARG A 248 -2.07 -8.73 4.41
CA ARG A 248 -2.92 -9.80 4.95
C ARG A 248 -2.87 -9.89 6.48
N SER A 249 -1.67 -9.87 7.04
CA SER A 249 -1.53 -9.88 8.50
C SER A 249 -0.29 -9.12 8.96
N ILE A 250 -0.33 -8.66 10.20
CA ILE A 250 0.81 -8.06 10.90
C ILE A 250 0.97 -8.77 12.25
N THR A 251 2.15 -9.33 12.48
CA THR A 251 2.54 -9.91 13.76
C THR A 251 3.60 -9.05 14.42
N LEU A 252 3.30 -8.55 15.62
CA LEU A 252 4.24 -7.83 16.46
C LEU A 252 5.28 -8.81 17.03
N LEU A 253 6.55 -8.58 16.69
CA LEU A 253 7.67 -9.40 17.13
C LEU A 253 8.40 -8.76 18.31
N ASP A 254 8.71 -7.48 18.19
CA ASP A 254 9.48 -6.75 19.20
C ASP A 254 9.08 -5.26 19.24
N GLU A 255 9.12 -4.70 20.45
CA GLU A 255 8.74 -3.32 20.77
C GLU A 255 9.91 -2.48 21.31
N THR A 256 11.12 -3.02 21.33
CA THR A 256 12.33 -2.39 21.90
C THR A 256 12.59 -1.01 21.29
N PHE A 257 12.21 -0.83 20.03
CA PHE A 257 12.41 0.40 19.28
C PHE A 257 11.13 1.25 19.14
N SER A 258 10.03 0.87 19.78
CA SER A 258 8.72 1.54 19.68
C SER A 258 8.66 2.88 20.41
N GLU A 259 9.38 3.02 21.53
CA GLU A 259 9.44 4.29 22.30
C GLU A 259 10.42 5.31 21.68
N ASN A 260 11.41 4.82 20.92
CA ASN A 260 12.39 5.64 20.20
C ASN A 260 12.06 5.79 18.72
N GLY A 261 11.00 5.14 18.24
CA GLY A 261 10.56 5.22 16.86
C GLY A 261 10.33 6.67 16.46
N PRO A 262 10.47 7.01 15.17
CA PRO A 262 10.24 8.36 14.66
C PRO A 262 8.85 8.86 15.07
N SER A 263 8.85 9.56 16.20
CA SER A 263 7.71 10.27 16.74
C SER A 263 7.42 11.35 15.73
N THR A 264 6.23 11.29 15.13
CA THR A 264 5.73 12.18 14.08
C THR A 264 6.49 12.14 12.76
N TYR A 265 6.38 11.04 12.01
CA TYR A 265 6.05 11.21 10.60
C TYR A 265 4.59 11.64 10.52
N HIS A 266 4.35 12.95 10.56
CA HIS A 266 3.14 13.47 9.94
C HIS A 266 3.17 13.00 8.49
N THR A 267 2.16 12.25 8.06
CA THR A 267 1.76 12.30 6.66
C THR A 267 1.78 13.78 6.28
N PRO A 268 2.48 14.19 5.21
CA PRO A 268 2.11 15.43 4.59
C PRO A 268 0.67 15.21 4.10
N ASN A 269 -0.30 15.59 4.94
CA ASN A 269 -1.59 16.10 4.50
C ASN A 269 -1.41 17.39 3.67
N ASN A 270 -0.16 17.79 3.43
CA ASN A 270 0.23 18.67 2.35
C ASN A 270 0.07 17.98 0.98
N ARG A 271 -1.18 17.72 0.58
CA ARG A 271 -1.63 18.38 -0.64
C ARG A 271 -1.68 19.87 -0.30
N GLN A 272 -0.50 20.49 -0.23
CA GLN A 272 -0.42 21.88 -0.63
C GLN A 272 -1.07 21.85 -2.00
N ASN A 273 -2.19 22.58 -2.13
CA ASN A 273 -2.71 22.90 -3.44
C ASN A 273 -1.58 23.63 -4.16
N LEU A 274 -0.70 22.89 -4.82
CA LEU A 274 0.17 23.41 -5.84
C LEU A 274 -0.77 23.81 -6.97
N LYS A 275 -1.31 25.03 -6.86
CA LYS A 275 -1.71 25.78 -8.03
C LYS A 275 -0.46 25.77 -8.92
N ARG A 276 -0.54 25.05 -10.04
CA ARG A 276 0.45 25.20 -11.10
C ARG A 276 0.40 26.67 -11.49
N LYS A 277 1.44 27.44 -11.18
CA LYS A 277 1.74 28.64 -11.95
C LYS A 277 2.25 28.14 -13.30
N ILE A 278 1.37 28.12 -14.30
CA ILE A 278 1.80 28.10 -15.69
C ILE A 278 2.27 29.53 -15.95
N GLY A 279 3.56 29.70 -16.20
CA GLY A 279 4.12 31.01 -16.53
C GLY A 279 3.68 31.41 -17.93
N HIS A 280 2.47 31.95 -18.05
CA HIS A 280 2.02 32.83 -19.16
C HIS A 280 0.76 33.66 -18.80
N ASP A 281 0.31 33.69 -17.53
CA ASP A 281 -0.87 34.51 -17.15
C ASP A 281 -0.53 35.94 -16.73
N GLU A 282 0.72 36.25 -16.38
CA GLU A 282 1.11 37.62 -15.97
C GLU A 282 1.26 38.56 -17.19
N GLU A 283 1.64 38.02 -18.36
CA GLU A 283 1.77 38.82 -19.59
C GLU A 283 0.38 39.14 -20.19
N MET A 284 -0.55 38.19 -20.18
CA MET A 284 -1.91 38.37 -20.71
C MET A 284 -2.78 39.26 -19.82
N ALA A 285 -2.60 39.21 -18.50
CA ALA A 285 -3.31 40.09 -17.56
C ALA A 285 -2.85 41.55 -17.66
N GLN A 286 -1.55 41.78 -17.86
CA GLN A 286 -0.98 43.11 -18.07
C GLN A 286 -1.46 43.70 -19.41
N GLU A 287 -1.45 42.89 -20.48
CA GLU A 287 -1.92 43.31 -21.81
C GLU A 287 -3.43 43.61 -21.82
N THR A 288 -4.22 42.84 -21.06
CA THR A 288 -5.67 43.07 -20.93
C THR A 288 -5.97 44.31 -20.08
N GLN A 289 -5.22 44.55 -19.00
CA GLN A 289 -5.36 45.78 -18.20
C GLN A 289 -4.93 47.03 -18.98
N ASP A 290 -3.86 46.94 -19.78
CA ASP A 290 -3.40 48.07 -20.60
C ASP A 290 -4.35 48.34 -21.78
N ARG A 291 -4.99 47.31 -22.36
CA ARG A 291 -6.08 47.49 -23.33
C ARG A 291 -7.30 48.17 -22.71
N LEU A 292 -7.72 47.76 -21.51
CA LEU A 292 -8.86 48.37 -20.81
C LEU A 292 -8.58 49.83 -20.41
N LYS A 293 -7.35 50.16 -20.00
CA LYS A 293 -6.94 51.54 -19.71
C LYS A 293 -6.91 52.42 -20.96
N ARG A 294 -6.48 51.89 -22.12
CA ARG A 294 -6.51 52.64 -23.39
C ARG A 294 -7.94 52.91 -23.87
N MET A 295 -8.87 51.97 -23.71
CA MET A 295 -10.28 52.17 -24.07
C MET A 295 -11.00 53.20 -23.17
N ALA A 296 -10.58 53.33 -21.91
CA ALA A 296 -11.15 54.32 -20.99
C ALA A 296 -10.76 55.76 -21.33
N ILE A 297 -9.61 55.98 -21.99
CA ILE A 297 -9.13 57.32 -22.36
C ILE A 297 -9.82 57.82 -23.65
N ASP A 298 -10.20 56.94 -24.57
CA ASP A 298 -10.90 57.32 -25.80
C ASP A 298 -12.38 57.68 -25.54
N ALA A 299 -12.97 57.21 -24.44
CA ALA A 299 -14.34 57.57 -24.04
C ALA A 299 -14.44 59.00 -23.45
N GLU A 300 -13.35 59.56 -22.93
CA GLU A 300 -13.31 60.92 -22.38
C GLU A 300 -12.95 62.00 -23.42
N ARG A 301 -12.69 61.63 -24.68
CA ARG A 301 -12.42 62.57 -25.80
C ARG A 301 -13.56 62.73 -26.80
N LEU A 302 -14.74 62.18 -26.50
CA LEU A 302 -15.97 62.42 -27.25
C LEU A 302 -16.98 63.16 -26.37
N VAL A 303 -16.64 64.39 -26.00
CA VAL A 303 -17.57 65.48 -25.69
C VAL A 303 -17.07 66.73 -26.40
#